data_AF-A0A410X3T1-F1
#
_entry.id   AF-A0A410X3T1-F1
#
_cell.length_a   1.000
_cell.length_b   1.000
_cell.length_c   1.000
_cell.angle_alpha   90.00
_cell.angle_beta   90.00
_cell.angle_gamma   90.00
#
_symmetry.space_group_name_H-M   'P 1'
#
loop_
_entity.id
_entity.type
_entity.pdbx_description
1 polymer ?
#
loop_
_entity_poly.entity_id
_entity_poly.type
_entity_poly.pdbx_seq_one_letter_code
_entity_poly.pdbx_strand_id
1 'polypeptide(L)'
;MHNHNSSDIDSNKSAAMSAYLIFCLPLMVARHSRFAMYHANQGLLLLLYAVFAHLLLVLLPGVENLLMPPLDISVFALAFIGIRNAHDGRMKPLPLIGKLVLVR
;
A
#
# COMPACT_ATOMS: atom_id res chain seq x y z
N MET A 1 5.67 26.97 -16.24
CA MET A 1 4.37 26.27 -16.28
C MET A 1 4.42 25.13 -15.28
N HIS A 2 3.46 25.08 -14.35
CA HIS A 2 3.49 24.33 -13.09
C HIS A 2 3.96 22.87 -13.21
N ASN A 3 4.96 22.49 -12.41
CA ASN A 3 5.20 21.09 -12.02
C ASN A 3 4.00 20.62 -11.17
N HIS A 4 2.89 20.27 -11.82
CA HIS A 4 1.71 19.74 -11.13
C HIS A 4 2.04 18.49 -10.29
N ASN A 5 3.08 17.74 -10.65
CA ASN A 5 3.53 16.58 -9.89
C ASN A 5 4.23 16.93 -8.57
N SER A 6 5.12 17.93 -8.52
CA SER A 6 5.84 18.23 -7.27
C SER A 6 4.91 18.89 -6.24
N SER A 7 4.04 19.80 -6.70
CA SER A 7 3.04 20.41 -5.82
C SER A 7 2.06 19.39 -5.25
N ASP A 8 1.58 18.43 -6.05
CA ASP A 8 0.68 17.37 -5.58
C ASP A 8 1.37 16.48 -4.53
N ILE A 9 2.61 16.07 -4.82
CA ILE A 9 3.43 15.25 -3.90
C ILE A 9 3.63 15.96 -2.57
N ASP A 10 4.05 17.22 -2.58
CA ASP A 10 4.39 17.94 -1.35
C ASP A 10 3.16 18.20 -0.48
N SER A 11 2.02 18.55 -1.10
CA SER A 11 0.77 18.80 -0.37
C SER A 11 0.12 17.52 0.17
N ASN A 12 0.29 16.37 -0.48
CA ASN A 12 -0.44 15.14 -0.16
C ASN A 12 0.44 13.99 0.39
N LYS A 13 1.71 14.27 0.71
CA LYS A 13 2.68 13.27 1.20
C LYS A 13 2.21 12.50 2.44
N SER A 14 1.70 13.21 3.43
CA SER A 14 1.20 12.61 4.68
C SER A 14 0.03 11.67 4.42
N ALA A 15 -0.93 12.10 3.59
CA ALA A 15 -2.05 11.28 3.16
C ALA A 15 -1.54 10.02 2.43
N ALA A 16 -0.64 10.16 1.47
CA ALA A 16 -0.05 9.04 0.75
C ALA A 16 0.67 8.02 1.67
N MET A 17 1.42 8.48 2.67
CA MET A 17 2.08 7.61 3.65
C MET A 17 1.06 6.88 4.54
N SER A 18 -0.02 7.57 4.93
CA SER A 18 -1.07 6.99 5.78
C SER A 18 -1.81 5.81 5.11
N ALA A 19 -1.76 5.72 3.77
CA ALA A 19 -2.39 4.66 3.01
C ALA A 19 -1.98 3.24 3.43
N TYR A 20 -0.77 3.08 3.98
CA TYR A 20 -0.23 1.78 4.40
C TYR A 20 -0.60 1.40 5.83
N LEU A 21 -1.15 2.34 6.60
CA LEU A 21 -1.76 2.07 7.90
C LEU A 21 -3.27 1.93 7.74
N ILE A 22 -3.88 2.87 7.01
CA ILE A 22 -5.33 2.92 6.73
C ILE A 22 -5.52 3.41 5.30
N PHE A 23 -5.69 2.49 4.35
CA PHE A 23 -5.81 2.82 2.93
C PHE A 23 -6.97 3.79 2.61
N CYS A 24 -8.01 3.80 3.44
CA CYS A 24 -9.18 4.67 3.29
C CYS A 24 -8.88 6.15 3.54
N LEU A 25 -7.83 6.50 4.29
CA LEU A 25 -7.54 7.90 4.64
C LEU A 25 -7.32 8.78 3.40
N PRO A 26 -6.41 8.44 2.46
CA PRO A 26 -6.30 9.17 1.19
C PRO A 26 -7.62 9.31 0.44
N LEU A 27 -8.48 8.27 0.46
CA LEU A 27 -9.79 8.28 -0.18
C LEU A 27 -10.78 9.26 0.48
N MET A 28 -10.50 9.77 1.68
CA MET A 28 -11.38 10.73 2.35
C MET A 28 -10.82 12.16 2.23
N VAL A 29 -9.50 12.32 2.38
CA VAL A 29 -8.89 13.65 2.52
C VAL A 29 -8.14 14.14 1.28
N ALA A 30 -7.77 13.24 0.36
CA ALA A 30 -6.89 13.54 -0.77
C ALA A 30 -7.35 12.89 -2.09
N ARG A 31 -8.67 12.72 -2.31
CA ARG A 31 -9.21 12.09 -3.54
C ARG A 31 -8.82 12.75 -4.85
N HIS A 32 -8.53 14.05 -4.81
CA HIS A 32 -8.09 14.81 -5.99
C HIS A 32 -6.61 14.61 -6.31
N SER A 33 -5.83 14.03 -5.40
CA SER A 33 -4.40 13.81 -5.54
C SER A 33 -4.13 12.49 -6.25
N ARG A 34 -3.54 12.57 -7.44
CA ARG A 34 -3.11 11.36 -8.16
C ARG A 34 -2.05 10.61 -7.36
N PHE A 35 -1.15 11.33 -6.69
CA PHE A 35 -0.10 10.77 -5.86
C PHE A 35 -0.66 10.00 -4.65
N ALA A 36 -1.58 10.62 -3.89
CA ALA A 36 -2.18 9.97 -2.73
C ALA A 36 -3.04 8.77 -3.13
N MET A 37 -3.81 8.89 -4.21
CA MET A 37 -4.67 7.82 -4.72
C MET A 37 -3.87 6.62 -5.24
N TYR A 38 -2.68 6.85 -5.82
CA TYR A 38 -1.76 5.77 -6.17
C TYR A 38 -1.36 4.93 -4.94
N HIS A 39 -0.95 5.59 -3.86
CA HIS A 39 -0.56 4.90 -2.63
C HIS A 39 -1.76 4.31 -1.89
N ALA A 40 -2.95 4.90 -2.00
CA ALA A 40 -4.19 4.33 -1.51
C ALA A 40 -4.54 3.00 -2.19
N ASN A 41 -4.42 2.95 -3.52
CA ASN A 41 -4.60 1.72 -4.28
C ASN A 41 -3.57 0.64 -3.85
N GLN A 42 -2.30 1.02 -3.65
CA GLN A 42 -1.29 0.09 -3.15
C GLN A 42 -1.58 -0.41 -1.74
N GLY A 43 -2.01 0.47 -0.83
CA GLY A 43 -2.41 0.10 0.53
C GLY A 43 -3.57 -0.89 0.54
N LEU A 44 -4.59 -0.67 -0.31
CA LEU A 44 -5.70 -1.61 -0.49
C LEU A 44 -5.22 -2.97 -1.02
N LEU A 45 -4.35 -2.97 -2.03
CA LEU A 45 -3.80 -4.21 -2.58
C LEU A 45 -2.98 -4.99 -1.56
N LEU A 46 -2.22 -4.31 -0.70
CA LEU A 46 -1.46 -4.94 0.37
C LEU A 46 -2.39 -5.57 1.42
N LEU A 47 -3.48 -4.88 1.78
CA LEU A 47 -4.50 -5.42 2.67
C LEU A 47 -5.16 -6.66 2.07
N LEU A 48 -5.58 -6.59 0.81
CA LEU A 48 -6.21 -7.73 0.11
C LEU A 48 -5.23 -8.91 0.03
N TYR A 49 -3.97 -8.67 -0.33
CA TYR A 49 -2.94 -9.69 -0.35
C TYR A 49 -2.78 -10.37 1.02
N ALA A 50 -2.68 -9.59 2.10
CA ALA A 50 -2.57 -10.13 3.44
C ALA A 50 -3.79 -10.99 3.81
N VAL A 51 -5.01 -10.50 3.58
CA VAL A 51 -6.24 -11.25 3.86
C VAL A 51 -6.32 -12.54 3.06
N PHE A 52 -6.08 -12.50 1.74
CA PHE A 52 -6.11 -13.69 0.90
C PHE A 52 -5.04 -14.71 1.31
N ALA A 53 -3.80 -14.26 1.59
CA ALA A 53 -2.73 -15.16 2.00
C ALA A 53 -3.06 -15.86 3.34
N HIS A 54 -3.62 -15.13 4.32
CA HIS A 54 -4.07 -15.71 5.58
C HIS A 54 -5.20 -16.72 5.39
N LEU A 55 -6.22 -16.37 4.60
CA LEU A 55 -7.34 -17.26 4.31
C LEU A 55 -6.87 -18.56 3.66
N LEU A 56 -5.94 -18.48 2.69
CA LEU A 56 -5.38 -19.66 2.04
C LEU A 56 -4.54 -20.51 3.00
N LEU A 57 -3.78 -19.88 3.90
CA LEU A 57 -2.91 -20.59 4.81
C LEU A 57 -3.67 -21.34 5.91
N VAL A 58 -4.78 -20.78 6.41
CA VAL A 58 -5.65 -21.45 7.40
C VAL A 58 -6.30 -22.73 6.85
N LEU A 59 -6.40 -22.88 5.52
CA LEU A 59 -6.89 -24.10 4.88
C LEU A 59 -5.85 -25.24 4.89
N LEU A 60 -4.61 -24.99 5.32
CA LEU A 60 -3.51 -25.96 5.36
C LEU A 60 -3.14 -26.32 6.80
N PRO A 61 -3.89 -27.22 7.47
CA PRO A 61 -3.66 -27.55 8.87
C PRO A 61 -2.28 -28.18 9.12
N GLY A 62 -1.58 -27.68 10.14
CA GLY A 62 -0.25 -28.10 10.56
C GLY A 62 0.91 -27.27 10.00
N VAL A 63 0.69 -26.47 8.94
CA VAL A 63 1.74 -25.68 8.26
C VAL A 63 1.62 -24.18 8.57
N GLU A 64 0.44 -23.73 8.96
CA GLU A 64 0.08 -22.34 9.22
C GLU A 64 0.98 -21.69 10.27
N ASN A 65 1.30 -22.39 11.36
CA ASN A 65 2.14 -21.86 12.44
C ASN A 65 3.57 -21.55 11.98
N LEU A 66 4.08 -22.29 11.00
CA LEU A 66 5.42 -22.09 10.46
C LEU A 66 5.45 -20.96 9.41
N LEU A 67 4.40 -20.84 8.59
CA LEU A 67 4.35 -19.89 7.48
C LEU A 67 3.71 -18.54 7.82
N MET A 68 2.90 -18.44 8.89
CA MET A 68 2.29 -17.17 9.30
C MET A 68 3.35 -16.11 9.68
N PRO A 69 4.34 -16.37 10.55
CA PRO A 69 5.33 -15.36 10.91
C PRO A 69 6.10 -14.75 9.72
N PRO A 70 6.67 -15.53 8.78
CA PRO A 70 7.35 -14.95 7.63
C PRO A 70 6.38 -14.24 6.68
N LEU A 71 5.13 -14.69 6.56
CA LEU A 71 4.09 -13.98 5.80
C LEU A 71 3.86 -12.59 6.38
N ASP A 72 3.61 -12.49 7.68
CA ASP A 72 3.39 -11.21 8.37
C ASP A 72 4.58 -10.27 8.23
N ILE A 73 5.79 -10.78 8.46
CA ILE A 73 7.03 -10.02 8.27
C ILE A 73 7.12 -9.48 6.83
N SER A 74 6.76 -10.29 5.83
CA SER A 74 6.79 -9.85 4.44
C SER A 74 5.77 -8.74 4.15
N VAL A 75 4.56 -8.83 4.72
CA VAL A 75 3.52 -7.79 4.59
C VAL A 75 3.98 -6.48 5.24
N PHE A 76 4.54 -6.54 6.45
CA PHE A 76 5.09 -5.36 7.11
C PHE A 76 6.27 -4.76 6.33
N ALA A 77 7.18 -5.59 5.82
CA ALA A 77 8.29 -5.11 5.00
C ALA A 77 7.80 -4.38 3.74
N LEU A 78 6.80 -4.93 3.05
CA LEU A 78 6.16 -4.28 1.91
C LEU A 78 5.49 -2.95 2.29
N ALA A 79 4.82 -2.89 3.46
CA ALA A 79 4.24 -1.65 3.97
C ALA A 79 5.33 -0.58 4.20
N PHE A 80 6.46 -0.93 4.83
CA PHE A 80 7.58 0.00 5.03
C PHE A 80 8.20 0.48 3.72
N ILE A 81 8.38 -0.40 2.74
CA ILE A 81 8.86 -0.02 1.39
C ILE A 81 7.88 0.97 0.76
N GLY A 82 6.58 0.72 0.91
CA GLY A 82 5.51 1.58 0.43
C GLY A 82 5.53 2.97 1.07
N ILE A 83 5.62 3.02 2.40
CA ILE A 83 5.72 4.27 3.18
C ILE A 83 6.96 5.05 2.74
N ARG A 84 8.12 4.39 2.61
CA ARG A 84 9.35 5.03 2.13
C ARG A 84 9.20 5.59 0.72
N ASN A 85 8.54 4.85 -0.17
CA ASN A 85 8.26 5.34 -1.52
C ASN A 85 7.35 6.57 -1.49
N ALA A 86 6.31 6.58 -0.66
CA ALA A 86 5.45 7.75 -0.47
C ALA A 86 6.21 8.94 0.13
N HIS A 87 7.03 8.71 1.15
CA HIS A 87 7.89 9.74 1.74
C HIS A 87 8.83 10.37 0.70
N ASP A 88 9.45 9.54 -0.14
CA ASP A 88 10.38 9.97 -1.19
C ASP A 88 9.65 10.55 -2.44
N GLY A 89 8.31 10.64 -2.43
CA GLY A 89 7.53 11.16 -3.55
C GLY A 89 7.48 10.24 -4.78
N ARG A 90 7.67 8.93 -4.59
CA ARG A 90 7.83 7.94 -5.68
C ARG A 90 6.61 7.03 -5.80
N MET A 91 5.96 7.08 -6.95
CA MET A 91 4.92 6.10 -7.33
C MET A 91 5.55 4.83 -7.89
N LYS A 92 6.18 4.02 -7.03
CA LYS A 92 6.83 2.76 -7.40
C LYS A 92 5.99 1.55 -6.99
N PRO A 93 5.81 0.54 -7.87
CA PRO A 93 5.06 -0.66 -7.54
C PRO A 93 5.76 -1.44 -6.42
N LEU A 94 4.99 -1.93 -5.44
CA LEU A 94 5.48 -2.91 -4.49
C LEU A 94 5.79 -4.24 -5.20
N PRO A 95 6.81 -4.99 -4.74
CA PRO A 95 7.02 -6.36 -5.17
C PRO A 95 5.74 -7.20 -5.03
N LEU A 96 5.54 -8.15 -5.94
CA LEU A 96 4.42 -9.10 -6.01
C LEU A 96 3.02 -8.50 -6.30
N ILE A 97 2.69 -7.31 -5.80
CA ILE A 97 1.31 -6.78 -5.81
C ILE A 97 1.13 -5.43 -6.52
N GLY A 98 2.21 -4.73 -6.87
CA GLY A 98 2.15 -3.31 -7.25
C GLY A 98 1.65 -2.98 -8.67
N LYS A 99 1.28 -3.97 -9.49
CA LYS A 99 0.88 -3.76 -10.91
C LYS A 99 -0.63 -3.63 -11.12
N LEU A 100 -1.44 -3.84 -10.08
CA LEU A 100 -2.89 -3.83 -10.18
C LEU A 100 -3.46 -2.44 -9.85
N VAL A 101 -4.60 -2.09 -10.44
CA VAL A 101 -5.32 -0.83 -10.17
C VAL A 101 -6.79 -1.13 -9.90
N LEU A 102 -7.21 -0.87 -8.67
CA LEU A 102 -8.56 -1.07 -8.14
C LEU A 102 -9.25 0.26 -7.81
N VAL A 103 -8.49 1.26 -7.36
CA VAL A 103 -8.99 2.61 -7.07
C VAL A 103 -8.36 3.59 -8.06
N ARG A 104 -9.19 4.46 -8.66
CA ARG A 104 -8.78 5.53 -9.56
C ARG A 104 -8.95 6.89 -8.92
#